data_AF-A0A0B7MGI0-F1
#
_entry.id   AF-A0A0B7MGI0-F1
#
_cell.length_a   1.000
_cell.length_b   1.000
_cell.length_c   1.000
_cell.angle_alpha   90.00
_cell.angle_beta   90.00
_cell.angle_gamma   90.00
#
_symmetry.space_group_name_H-M   'P 1'
#
loop_
_entity.id
_entity.type
_entity.pdbx_description
1 polymer ?
#
loop_
_entity_poly.entity_id
_entity_poly.type
_entity_poly.pdbx_seq_one_letter_code
_entity_poly.pdbx_strand_id
1 'polypeptide(L)'
;MSAKVKKRRAGQDNLKYEIIGVLLFTAAIFITVSLFTSTGIIGNSLIYLLTILTGKTGCFLVAGMLVYFSCSCCWLRRPFWGNSRNKGVILLFFIALVILHLRFLPAGGIPRDIAIALLWDNGLIGAGGGVLGAVLSISSLYLLARTGTLILTAALSIISLTLLTGIPLSKFMKRTGNFFINAGRSMKAGLERFLFVEEDTFAETVKNRNKT
;
A
#
# COMPACT_ATOMS: atom_id res chain seq x y z
N MET A 1 0.19 43.96 -1.63
CA MET A 1 0.28 43.29 -0.31
C MET A 1 1.77 43.23 0.10
N SER A 2 2.16 43.79 1.26
CA SER A 2 3.57 44.01 1.62
C SER A 2 4.35 42.72 1.90
N ALA A 3 5.61 42.65 1.45
CA ALA A 3 6.50 41.49 1.56
C ALA A 3 6.69 40.97 3.01
N LYS A 4 6.61 41.87 4.01
CA LYS A 4 6.64 41.50 5.45
C LYS A 4 5.42 40.66 5.87
N VAL A 5 4.24 40.95 5.32
CA VAL A 5 3.00 40.18 5.59
C VAL A 5 3.08 38.79 4.96
N LYS A 6 3.66 38.69 3.75
CA LYS A 6 3.87 37.40 3.05
C LYS A 6 4.87 36.50 3.80
N LYS A 7 5.96 37.07 4.34
CA LYS A 7 6.98 36.33 5.11
C LYS A 7 6.47 35.83 6.47
N ARG A 8 5.66 36.62 7.19
CA ARG A 8 5.02 36.19 8.45
C ARG A 8 3.98 35.08 8.23
N ARG A 9 3.16 35.16 7.16
CA ARG A 9 2.20 34.10 6.80
C ARG A 9 2.90 32.78 6.46
N ALA A 10 3.96 32.83 5.63
CA ALA A 10 4.74 31.64 5.30
C ALA A 10 5.38 30.97 6.54
N GLY A 11 5.85 31.74 7.52
CA GLY A 11 6.38 31.22 8.79
C GLY A 11 5.31 30.55 9.66
N GLN A 12 4.12 31.15 9.77
CA GLN A 12 3.00 30.59 10.53
C GLN A 12 2.46 29.31 9.89
N ASP A 13 2.41 29.24 8.56
CA ASP A 13 1.93 28.04 7.86
C ASP A 13 2.91 26.87 7.99
N ASN A 14 4.23 27.13 8.04
CA ASN A 14 5.23 26.10 8.31
C ASN A 14 5.04 25.43 9.68
N LEU A 15 4.79 26.22 10.72
CA LEU A 15 4.62 25.71 12.08
C LEU A 15 3.30 24.92 12.23
N LYS A 16 2.24 25.32 11.52
CA LYS A 16 0.99 24.55 11.45
C LYS A 16 1.21 23.16 10.83
N TYR A 17 1.97 23.05 9.73
CA TYR A 17 2.22 21.75 9.09
C TYR A 17 3.06 20.82 9.96
N GLU A 18 3.99 21.38 10.73
CA GLU A 18 4.80 20.62 11.68
C GLU A 18 3.94 20.04 12.81
N ILE A 19 3.09 20.86 13.44
CA ILE A 19 2.17 20.40 14.49
C ILE A 19 1.21 19.32 13.96
N ILE A 20 0.62 19.55 12.77
CA ILE A 20 -0.27 18.56 12.14
C ILE A 20 0.49 17.26 11.85
N GLY A 21 1.72 17.36 11.34
CA GLY A 21 2.54 16.20 11.01
C GLY A 21 2.90 15.36 12.23
N VAL A 22 3.26 15.99 13.36
CA VAL A 22 3.51 15.30 14.63
C VAL A 22 2.24 14.64 15.15
N LEU A 23 1.10 15.33 15.10
CA LEU A 23 -0.19 14.77 15.54
C LEU A 23 -0.58 13.53 14.71
N LEU A 24 -0.40 13.57 13.40
CA LEU A 24 -0.63 12.41 12.52
C LEU A 24 0.34 11.26 12.82
N PHE A 25 1.60 11.57 13.15
CA PHE A 25 2.60 10.57 13.53
C PHE A 25 2.19 9.85 14.82
N THR A 26 1.84 10.62 15.85
CA THR A 26 1.38 10.10 17.13
C THR A 26 0.12 9.26 16.96
N ALA A 27 -0.82 9.70 16.12
CA ALA A 27 -2.02 8.91 15.80
C ALA A 27 -1.67 7.57 15.11
N ALA A 28 -0.71 7.56 14.19
CA ALA A 28 -0.27 6.33 13.52
C ALA A 28 0.36 5.33 14.50
N ILE A 29 1.23 5.81 15.39
CA ILE A 29 1.82 4.99 16.45
C ILE A 29 0.74 4.50 17.41
N PHE A 30 -0.18 5.39 17.83
CA PHE A 30 -1.27 5.04 18.73
C PHE A 30 -2.15 3.92 18.15
N ILE A 31 -2.55 4.01 16.88
CA ILE A 31 -3.29 2.95 16.19
C ILE A 31 -2.48 1.65 16.17
N THR A 32 -1.20 1.73 15.80
CA THR A 32 -0.35 0.56 15.70
C THR A 32 -0.21 -0.14 17.06
N VAL A 33 0.11 0.59 18.12
CA VAL A 33 0.22 0.05 19.48
C VAL A 33 -1.12 -0.51 19.95
N SER A 34 -2.22 0.19 19.69
CA SER A 34 -3.57 -0.24 20.07
C SER A 34 -4.03 -1.52 19.37
N LEU A 35 -3.46 -1.87 18.21
CA LEU A 35 -3.70 -3.15 17.53
C LEU A 35 -3.00 -4.34 18.23
N PHE A 36 -1.88 -4.10 18.92
CA PHE A 36 -1.11 -5.13 19.60
C PHE A 36 -1.39 -5.19 21.11
N THR A 37 -1.87 -4.11 21.70
CA THR A 37 -2.07 -4.00 23.16
C THR A 37 -3.30 -3.15 23.46
N SER A 38 -4.07 -3.54 24.47
CA SER A 38 -5.21 -2.77 24.97
C SER A 38 -4.72 -1.46 25.61
N THR A 39 -4.90 -0.35 24.90
CA THR A 39 -4.51 1.02 25.30
C THR A 39 -5.61 1.75 26.07
N GLY A 40 -6.51 1.00 26.71
CA GLY A 40 -7.65 1.52 27.46
C GLY A 40 -8.91 1.71 26.60
N ILE A 41 -9.95 2.29 27.20
CA ILE A 41 -11.29 2.40 26.59
C ILE A 41 -11.23 3.14 25.25
N ILE A 42 -10.55 4.29 25.21
CA ILE A 42 -10.45 5.12 24.01
C ILE A 42 -9.75 4.38 22.86
N GLY A 43 -8.64 3.71 23.14
CA GLY A 43 -7.89 2.95 22.15
C GLY A 43 -8.67 1.77 21.61
N ASN A 44 -9.34 1.02 22.49
CA ASN A 44 -10.16 -0.13 22.09
C ASN A 44 -11.37 0.30 21.26
N SER A 45 -12.07 1.37 21.65
CA SER A 45 -13.17 1.91 20.85
C SER A 45 -12.70 2.42 19.49
N LEU A 46 -11.55 3.10 19.42
CA LEU A 46 -10.97 3.56 18.17
C LEU A 46 -10.64 2.39 17.23
N ILE A 47 -9.93 1.38 17.72
CA ILE A 47 -9.57 0.20 16.92
C ILE A 47 -10.81 -0.59 16.52
N TYR A 48 -11.81 -0.72 17.38
CA TYR A 48 -13.08 -1.35 17.04
C TYR A 48 -13.76 -0.64 15.86
N LEU A 49 -13.89 0.68 15.93
CA LEU A 49 -14.45 1.49 14.83
C LEU A 49 -13.64 1.37 13.54
N LEU A 50 -12.31 1.49 13.62
CA LEU A 50 -11.42 1.35 12.46
C LEU A 50 -11.52 -0.06 11.84
N THR A 51 -11.63 -1.09 12.68
CA THR A 51 -11.74 -2.49 12.24
C THR A 51 -13.06 -2.74 11.55
N ILE A 52 -14.17 -2.18 12.04
CA ILE A 52 -15.46 -2.28 11.33
C ILE A 52 -15.37 -1.55 9.98
N LEU A 53 -14.80 -0.35 9.95
CA LEU A 53 -14.75 0.46 8.74
C LEU A 53 -13.84 -0.13 7.66
N THR A 54 -12.63 -0.52 8.04
CA THR A 54 -11.54 -0.85 7.10
C THR A 54 -11.09 -2.30 7.19
N GLY A 55 -11.59 -3.04 8.18
CA GLY A 55 -11.15 -4.38 8.49
C GLY A 55 -9.84 -4.42 9.27
N LYS A 56 -9.54 -5.56 9.91
CA LYS A 56 -8.34 -5.71 10.75
C LYS A 56 -7.05 -5.42 9.98
N THR A 57 -6.95 -5.89 8.74
CA THR A 57 -5.80 -5.61 7.87
C THR A 57 -5.82 -4.18 7.32
N GLY A 58 -7.01 -3.59 7.12
CA GLY A 58 -7.14 -2.19 6.72
C GLY A 58 -6.69 -1.20 7.79
N CYS A 59 -6.77 -1.54 9.08
CA CYS A 59 -6.22 -0.71 10.16
C CYS A 59 -4.71 -0.44 9.97
N PHE A 60 -3.94 -1.44 9.51
CA PHE A 60 -2.53 -1.24 9.17
C PHE A 60 -2.33 -0.33 7.97
N LEU A 61 -3.22 -0.40 6.96
CA LEU A 61 -3.20 0.52 5.83
C LEU A 61 -3.50 1.96 6.26
N VAL A 62 -4.44 2.16 7.20
CA VAL A 62 -4.73 3.48 7.79
C VAL A 62 -3.51 4.01 8.53
N ALA A 63 -2.85 3.20 9.36
CA ALA A 63 -1.64 3.58 10.05
C ALA A 63 -0.51 3.95 9.07
N GLY A 64 -0.28 3.15 8.02
CA GLY A 64 0.71 3.45 6.99
C GLY A 64 0.41 4.74 6.22
N MET A 65 -0.88 5.00 5.93
CA MET A 65 -1.32 6.24 5.30
C MET A 65 -1.06 7.46 6.20
N LEU A 66 -1.33 7.35 7.51
CA LEU A 66 -1.03 8.41 8.49
C LEU A 66 0.47 8.70 8.59
N VAL A 67 1.32 7.67 8.58
CA VAL A 67 2.78 7.85 8.53
C VAL A 67 3.20 8.60 7.27
N TYR A 68 2.68 8.22 6.10
CA TYR A 68 2.97 8.92 4.84
C TYR A 68 2.60 10.41 4.92
N PHE A 69 1.41 10.71 5.46
CA PHE A 69 0.96 12.10 5.61
C PHE A 69 1.76 12.87 6.65
N SER A 70 2.13 12.22 7.76
CA SER A 70 3.04 12.81 8.74
C SER A 70 4.37 13.21 8.10
N CYS A 71 5.02 12.29 7.38
CA CYS A 71 6.27 12.59 6.68
C CYS A 71 6.09 13.71 5.64
N SER A 72 4.98 13.72 4.90
CA SER A 72 4.70 14.77 3.91
C SER A 72 4.50 16.15 4.55
N CYS A 73 3.84 16.21 5.71
CA CYS A 73 3.60 17.45 6.46
C CYS A 73 4.87 17.96 7.16
N CYS A 74 5.58 17.10 7.89
CA CYS A 74 6.80 17.46 8.63
C CYS A 74 7.97 17.78 7.68
N TRP A 75 8.25 16.89 6.72
CA TRP A 75 9.46 16.97 5.90
C TRP A 75 9.28 17.86 4.67
N LEU A 76 8.12 17.73 4.02
CA LEU A 76 7.87 18.37 2.74
C LEU A 76 7.15 19.71 2.89
N ARG A 77 6.61 20.02 4.09
CA ARG A 77 5.83 21.22 4.41
C ARG A 77 4.76 21.53 3.36
N ARG A 78 4.16 20.48 2.80
CA ARG A 78 3.17 20.59 1.74
C ARG A 78 1.77 20.56 2.33
N PRO A 79 0.84 21.34 1.77
CA PRO A 79 -0.56 21.24 2.16
C PRO A 79 -1.08 19.82 1.89
N PHE A 80 -1.84 19.31 2.85
CA PHE A 80 -2.57 18.05 2.72
C PHE A 80 -3.51 18.09 1.49
N TRP A 81 -4.15 19.24 1.28
CA TRP A 81 -5.07 19.50 0.17
C TRP A 81 -4.36 20.07 -1.07
N GLY A 82 -4.70 19.56 -2.25
CA GLY A 82 -4.25 20.11 -3.54
C GLY A 82 -3.05 19.42 -4.19
N ASN A 83 -2.33 18.54 -3.48
CA ASN A 83 -1.26 17.73 -4.07
C ASN A 83 -1.84 16.48 -4.75
N SER A 84 -1.60 16.32 -6.06
CA SER A 84 -2.01 15.13 -6.82
C SER A 84 -1.44 13.83 -6.24
N ARG A 85 -0.27 13.88 -5.59
CA ARG A 85 0.30 12.69 -4.93
C ARG A 85 -0.55 12.21 -3.76
N ASN A 86 -1.09 13.13 -2.96
CA ASN A 86 -1.94 12.79 -1.81
C ASN A 86 -3.26 12.17 -2.29
N LYS A 87 -3.83 12.68 -3.39
CA LYS A 87 -4.98 12.05 -4.04
C LYS A 87 -4.66 10.62 -4.49
N GLY A 88 -3.46 10.40 -5.04
CA GLY A 88 -2.96 9.07 -5.38
C GLY A 88 -2.86 8.14 -4.16
N VAL A 89 -2.39 8.62 -3.00
CA VAL A 89 -2.35 7.78 -1.78
C VAL A 89 -3.75 7.41 -1.30
N ILE A 90 -4.67 8.37 -1.24
CA ILE A 90 -6.05 8.13 -0.80
C ILE A 90 -6.76 7.16 -1.76
N LEU A 91 -6.57 7.35 -3.06
CA LEU A 91 -7.12 6.45 -4.06
C LEU A 91 -6.55 5.02 -3.91
N LEU A 92 -5.23 4.90 -3.69
CA LEU A 92 -4.55 3.62 -3.49
C LEU A 92 -5.09 2.91 -2.25
N PHE A 93 -5.37 3.65 -1.19
CA PHE A 93 -5.95 3.14 0.03
C PHE A 93 -7.33 2.50 -0.23
N PHE A 94 -8.24 3.21 -0.91
CA PHE A 94 -9.56 2.64 -1.24
C PHE A 94 -9.47 1.42 -2.15
N ILE A 95 -8.57 1.45 -3.15
CA ILE A 95 -8.32 0.30 -4.03
C ILE A 95 -7.81 -0.89 -3.21
N ALA A 96 -6.89 -0.67 -2.27
CA ALA A 96 -6.38 -1.73 -1.42
C ALA A 96 -7.48 -2.36 -0.55
N LEU A 97 -8.41 -1.55 -0.02
CA LEU A 97 -9.59 -2.06 0.70
C LEU A 97 -10.47 -2.93 -0.19
N VAL A 98 -10.72 -2.50 -1.44
CA VAL A 98 -11.49 -3.28 -2.42
C VAL A 98 -10.79 -4.60 -2.73
N ILE A 99 -9.49 -4.60 -3.03
CA ILE A 99 -8.71 -5.82 -3.30
C ILE A 99 -8.76 -6.79 -2.11
N LEU A 100 -8.55 -6.25 -0.91
CA LEU A 100 -8.54 -7.03 0.33
C LEU A 100 -9.91 -7.67 0.60
N HIS A 101 -10.99 -6.99 0.22
CA HIS A 101 -12.35 -7.47 0.40
C HIS A 101 -12.81 -8.41 -0.73
N LEU A 102 -12.33 -8.23 -1.97
CA LEU A 102 -12.59 -9.14 -3.09
C LEU A 102 -12.01 -10.54 -2.90
N ARG A 103 -11.01 -10.70 -2.01
CA ARG A 103 -10.38 -12.00 -1.70
C ARG A 103 -11.37 -13.03 -1.14
N PHE A 104 -12.46 -12.58 -0.53
CA PHE A 104 -13.50 -13.45 0.01
C PHE A 104 -14.41 -14.05 -1.06
N LEU A 105 -14.32 -13.57 -2.32
CA LEU A 105 -15.16 -14.06 -3.41
C LEU A 105 -14.51 -15.29 -4.09
N PRO A 106 -15.06 -16.51 -3.94
CA PRO A 106 -14.50 -17.70 -4.57
C PRO A 106 -14.45 -17.61 -6.10
N ALA A 107 -13.46 -18.30 -6.66
CA ALA A 107 -13.15 -18.23 -8.08
C ALA A 107 -14.19 -18.92 -8.98
N GLY A 108 -14.94 -19.88 -8.44
CA GLY A 108 -15.82 -20.80 -9.17
C GLY A 108 -17.13 -20.23 -9.70
N GLY A 109 -17.36 -18.91 -9.62
CA GLY A 109 -18.61 -18.29 -10.06
C GLY A 109 -19.77 -18.63 -9.14
N ILE A 110 -20.08 -17.72 -8.23
CA ILE A 110 -21.24 -17.81 -7.33
C ILE A 110 -22.34 -16.90 -7.85
N PRO A 111 -23.62 -17.23 -7.61
CA PRO A 111 -24.72 -16.31 -7.80
C PRO A 111 -24.45 -14.94 -7.15
N ARG A 112 -24.87 -13.88 -7.82
CA ARG A 112 -24.55 -12.50 -7.42
C ARG A 112 -25.15 -12.14 -6.06
N ASP A 113 -26.35 -12.62 -5.77
CA ASP A 113 -27.05 -12.48 -4.49
C ASP A 113 -26.22 -13.07 -3.33
N ILE A 114 -25.72 -14.30 -3.50
CA ILE A 114 -24.86 -14.96 -2.52
C ILE A 114 -23.54 -14.21 -2.36
N ALA A 115 -22.94 -13.75 -3.46
CA ALA A 115 -21.73 -12.94 -3.44
C ALA A 115 -21.89 -11.64 -2.64
N ILE A 116 -23.00 -10.91 -2.85
CA ILE A 116 -23.27 -9.65 -2.15
C ILE A 116 -23.48 -9.91 -0.66
N ALA A 117 -24.26 -10.94 -0.29
CA ALA A 117 -24.49 -11.30 1.10
C ALA A 117 -23.18 -11.68 1.81
N LEU A 118 -22.33 -12.48 1.14
CA LEU A 118 -21.03 -12.88 1.67
C LEU A 118 -20.10 -11.69 1.90
N LEU A 119 -20.01 -10.77 0.94
CA LEU A 119 -19.20 -9.56 1.09
C LEU A 119 -19.74 -8.68 2.24
N TRP A 120 -21.05 -8.50 2.31
CA TRP A 120 -21.66 -7.70 3.36
C TRP A 120 -21.40 -8.26 4.76
N ASP A 121 -21.61 -9.57 4.95
CA ASP A 121 -21.39 -10.25 6.22
C ASP A 121 -19.91 -10.17 6.66
N ASN A 122 -19.00 -10.43 5.74
CA ASN A 122 -17.56 -10.27 5.99
C ASN A 122 -17.18 -8.81 6.32
N GLY A 123 -17.87 -7.84 5.72
CA GLY A 123 -17.67 -6.43 6.02
C GLY A 123 -18.09 -6.08 7.44
N LEU A 124 -19.24 -6.62 7.89
CA LEU A 124 -19.83 -6.34 9.20
C LEU A 124 -18.99 -6.89 10.35
N ILE A 125 -18.38 -8.06 10.17
CA ILE A 125 -17.45 -8.66 11.14
C ILE A 125 -16.05 -7.99 11.13
N GLY A 126 -15.82 -6.99 10.27
CA GLY A 126 -14.53 -6.32 10.14
C GLY A 126 -13.44 -7.18 9.48
N ALA A 127 -13.83 -8.12 8.60
CA ALA A 127 -12.91 -8.90 7.79
C ALA A 127 -12.57 -8.17 6.48
N GLY A 128 -11.40 -8.49 5.92
CA GLY A 128 -10.95 -7.90 4.67
C GLY A 128 -10.82 -6.38 4.75
N GLY A 129 -11.43 -5.68 3.79
CA GLY A 129 -11.51 -4.21 3.75
C GLY A 129 -12.61 -3.59 4.63
N GLY A 130 -13.27 -4.35 5.51
CA GLY A 130 -14.36 -3.88 6.36
C GLY A 130 -15.59 -3.41 5.58
N VAL A 131 -16.44 -2.59 6.23
CA VAL A 131 -17.66 -2.04 5.63
C VAL A 131 -17.34 -1.16 4.41
N LEU A 132 -16.26 -0.37 4.44
CA LEU A 132 -15.87 0.47 3.30
C LEU A 132 -15.46 -0.40 2.10
N GLY A 133 -14.67 -1.44 2.35
CA GLY A 133 -14.32 -2.43 1.33
C GLY A 133 -15.55 -3.13 0.78
N ALA A 134 -16.51 -3.52 1.64
CA ALA A 134 -17.76 -4.16 1.25
C ALA A 134 -18.60 -3.27 0.34
N VAL A 135 -18.88 -2.03 0.76
CA VAL A 135 -19.71 -1.09 -0.02
C VAL A 135 -19.10 -0.82 -1.40
N LEU A 136 -17.79 -0.55 -1.46
CA LEU A 136 -17.11 -0.28 -2.74
C LEU A 136 -17.07 -1.52 -3.65
N SER A 137 -16.84 -2.69 -3.06
CA SER A 137 -16.76 -3.96 -3.79
C SER A 137 -18.12 -4.39 -4.31
N ILE A 138 -19.17 -4.31 -3.48
CA ILE A 138 -20.56 -4.62 -3.86
C ILE A 138 -21.02 -3.66 -4.97
N SER A 139 -20.76 -2.36 -4.82
CA SER A 139 -21.09 -1.37 -5.85
C SER A 139 -20.40 -1.72 -7.18
N SER A 140 -19.10 -2.01 -7.14
CA SER A 140 -18.35 -2.37 -8.36
C SER A 140 -18.87 -3.67 -8.99
N LEU A 141 -19.17 -4.70 -8.18
CA LEU A 141 -19.72 -5.96 -8.66
C LEU A 141 -21.11 -5.78 -9.26
N TYR A 142 -21.93 -4.91 -8.70
CA TYR A 142 -23.26 -4.62 -9.20
C TYR A 142 -23.21 -3.93 -10.58
N LEU A 143 -22.30 -2.97 -10.76
CA LEU A 143 -22.18 -2.22 -12.01
C LEU A 143 -21.42 -2.98 -13.12
N LEU A 144 -20.39 -3.74 -12.76
CA LEU A 144 -19.37 -4.22 -13.72
C LEU A 144 -19.20 -5.75 -13.73
N ALA A 145 -19.92 -6.46 -12.86
CA ALA A 145 -19.67 -7.87 -12.55
C ALA A 145 -18.21 -8.10 -12.10
N ARG A 146 -17.85 -9.37 -11.88
CA ARG A 146 -16.53 -9.75 -11.35
C ARG A 146 -15.38 -9.34 -12.27
N THR A 147 -15.48 -9.68 -13.55
CA THR A 147 -14.44 -9.39 -14.55
C THR A 147 -14.23 -7.89 -14.72
N GLY A 148 -15.31 -7.11 -14.84
CA GLY A 148 -15.20 -5.67 -14.96
C GLY A 148 -14.68 -4.99 -13.69
N THR A 149 -15.02 -5.51 -12.51
CA THR A 149 -14.45 -5.03 -11.23
C THR A 149 -12.94 -5.22 -11.19
N LEU A 150 -12.42 -6.36 -11.63
CA LEU A 150 -10.97 -6.61 -11.68
C LEU A 150 -10.26 -5.67 -12.66
N ILE A 151 -10.84 -5.46 -13.85
CA ILE A 151 -10.30 -4.53 -14.85
C ILE A 151 -10.28 -3.11 -14.31
N LEU A 152 -11.39 -2.65 -13.71
CA LEU A 152 -11.49 -1.32 -13.11
C LEU A 152 -10.48 -1.15 -11.98
N THR A 153 -10.39 -2.13 -11.08
CA THR A 153 -9.46 -2.09 -9.94
C THR A 153 -8.00 -2.04 -10.42
N ALA A 154 -7.66 -2.80 -11.45
CA ALA A 154 -6.33 -2.75 -12.07
C ALA A 154 -6.04 -1.39 -12.71
N ALA A 155 -6.98 -0.84 -13.48
CA ALA A 155 -6.83 0.48 -14.11
C ALA A 155 -6.67 1.59 -13.06
N LEU A 156 -7.52 1.60 -12.03
CA LEU A 156 -7.43 2.54 -10.92
C LEU A 156 -6.11 2.39 -10.16
N SER A 157 -5.60 1.17 -9.97
CA SER A 157 -4.29 0.93 -9.35
C SER A 157 -3.18 1.62 -10.13
N ILE A 158 -3.19 1.50 -11.46
CA ILE A 158 -2.22 2.13 -12.35
C ILE A 158 -2.31 3.66 -12.28
N ILE A 159 -3.52 4.21 -12.33
CA ILE A 159 -3.77 5.65 -12.19
C ILE A 159 -3.23 6.14 -10.84
N SER A 160 -3.54 5.43 -9.77
CA SER A 160 -3.12 5.74 -8.42
C SER A 160 -1.60 5.77 -8.25
N LEU A 161 -0.91 4.77 -8.80
CA LEU A 161 0.55 4.71 -8.82
C LEU A 161 1.17 5.82 -9.66
N THR A 162 0.54 6.18 -10.78
CA THR A 162 0.97 7.30 -11.63
C THR A 162 0.86 8.62 -10.87
N LEU A 163 -0.24 8.85 -10.14
CA LEU A 163 -0.42 10.04 -9.30
C LEU A 163 0.59 10.07 -8.15
N LEU A 164 0.83 8.93 -7.50
CA LEU A 164 1.75 8.81 -6.37
C LEU A 164 3.20 9.08 -6.77
N THR A 165 3.66 8.44 -7.85
CA THR A 165 5.03 8.58 -8.36
C THR A 165 5.24 9.90 -9.12
N GLY A 166 4.18 10.46 -9.70
CA GLY A 166 4.27 11.57 -10.65
C GLY A 166 4.98 11.20 -11.95
N ILE A 167 5.19 9.90 -12.20
CA ILE A 167 5.86 9.40 -13.40
C ILE A 167 4.77 8.90 -14.35
N PRO A 168 4.71 9.39 -15.61
CA PRO A 168 3.73 8.88 -16.57
C PRO A 168 3.94 7.39 -16.82
N LEU A 169 2.85 6.67 -17.04
CA LEU A 169 2.82 5.22 -17.22
C LEU A 169 3.86 4.71 -18.24
N SER A 170 4.04 5.44 -19.35
CA SER A 170 5.01 5.12 -20.39
C SER A 170 6.45 5.07 -19.90
N LYS A 171 6.83 5.92 -18.93
CA LYS A 171 8.16 5.90 -18.29
C LYS A 171 8.23 4.84 -17.19
N PHE A 172 7.15 4.60 -16.47
CA PHE A 172 7.09 3.54 -15.46
C PHE A 172 7.31 2.15 -16.09
N MET A 173 6.65 1.85 -17.21
CA MET A 173 6.78 0.58 -17.92
C MET A 173 8.21 0.33 -18.41
N LYS A 174 8.89 1.36 -18.93
CA LYS A 174 10.31 1.29 -19.30
C LYS A 174 11.21 1.01 -18.11
N ARG A 175 10.93 1.62 -16.95
CA ARG A 175 11.72 1.44 -15.73
C ARG A 175 11.54 0.06 -15.12
N THR A 176 10.30 -0.45 -15.06
CA THR A 176 9.99 -1.80 -14.59
C THR A 176 10.59 -2.84 -15.53
N GLY A 177 10.46 -2.68 -16.85
CA GLY A 177 11.08 -3.58 -17.83
C GLY A 177 12.60 -3.64 -17.69
N ASN A 178 13.28 -2.49 -17.56
CA ASN A 178 14.73 -2.46 -17.33
C ASN A 178 15.13 -3.10 -16.00
N PHE A 179 14.33 -2.95 -14.95
CA PHE A 179 14.58 -3.61 -13.67
C PHE A 179 14.47 -5.14 -13.78
N PHE A 180 13.44 -5.66 -14.44
CA PHE A 180 13.27 -7.11 -14.67
C PHE A 180 14.40 -7.68 -15.54
N ILE A 181 14.80 -6.98 -16.59
CA ILE A 181 15.92 -7.40 -17.44
C ILE A 181 17.24 -7.42 -16.65
N ASN A 182 17.46 -6.45 -15.78
CA ASN A 182 18.65 -6.40 -14.93
C ASN A 182 18.61 -7.48 -13.84
N ALA A 183 17.47 -7.69 -13.19
CA ALA A 183 17.30 -8.76 -12.19
C ALA A 183 17.50 -10.14 -12.82
N GLY A 184 16.97 -10.38 -14.03
CA GLY A 184 17.19 -11.62 -14.77
C GLY A 184 18.66 -11.82 -15.16
N ARG A 185 19.37 -10.76 -15.57
CA ARG A 185 20.81 -10.82 -15.80
C ARG A 185 21.60 -11.13 -14.53
N SER A 186 21.23 -10.54 -13.40
CA SER A 186 21.85 -10.83 -12.09
C SER A 186 21.59 -12.26 -11.62
N MET A 187 20.39 -12.81 -11.85
CA MET A 187 20.08 -14.21 -11.54
C MET A 187 20.87 -15.18 -12.42
N LYS A 188 20.98 -14.90 -13.74
CA LYS A 188 21.78 -15.73 -14.66
C LYS A 188 23.26 -15.72 -14.28
N ALA A 189 23.81 -14.55 -13.95
CA ALA A 189 25.18 -14.42 -13.48
C ALA A 189 25.43 -15.14 -12.14
N GLY A 190 24.46 -15.12 -11.23
CA GLY A 190 24.52 -15.88 -9.97
C GLY A 190 24.48 -17.40 -10.19
N LEU A 191 23.67 -17.87 -11.13
CA LEU A 191 23.54 -19.29 -11.46
C LEU A 191 24.77 -19.83 -12.20
N GLU A 192 25.33 -19.06 -13.16
CA GLU A 192 26.58 -19.42 -13.82
C GLU A 192 27.72 -19.51 -12.79
N ARG A 193 27.83 -18.54 -11.87
CA ARG A 193 28.84 -18.59 -10.81
C ARG A 193 28.65 -19.77 -9.86
N PHE A 194 27.42 -20.25 -9.63
CA PHE A 194 27.17 -21.44 -8.82
C PHE A 194 27.49 -22.73 -9.58
N LEU A 195 27.12 -22.81 -10.87
CA LEU A 195 27.32 -23.98 -11.72
C LEU A 195 28.81 -24.22 -12.09
N PHE A 196 29.60 -23.15 -12.24
CA PHE A 196 31.03 -23.25 -12.58
C PHE A 196 31.96 -23.38 -11.37
N VAL A 197 31.46 -23.23 -10.14
CA VAL A 197 32.27 -23.40 -8.90
C VAL A 197 32.41 -24.88 -8.51
N GLU A 198 31.64 -25.78 -9.12
CA GLU A 198 31.68 -27.22 -8.80
C GLU A 198 32.74 -28.00 -9.60
N GLU A 199 33.32 -27.43 -10.67
CA GLU A 199 34.39 -28.09 -11.46
C GLU A 199 35.82 -27.90 -10.89
N ASP A 200 36.10 -26.81 -10.19
CA ASP A 200 37.47 -26.51 -9.73
C ASP A 200 37.90 -27.31 -8.48
N THR A 201 36.94 -27.87 -7.72
CA THR A 201 37.25 -28.63 -6.49
C THR A 201 37.62 -30.10 -6.74
N PHE A 202 37.18 -30.70 -7.86
CA PHE A 202 37.57 -32.06 -8.23
C PHE A 202 38.91 -32.14 -8.98
N ALA A 203 39.31 -31.08 -9.70
CA ALA A 203 40.55 -31.07 -10.45
C ALA A 203 41.81 -30.87 -9.57
N GLU A 204 41.72 -30.10 -8.49
CA GLU A 204 42.86 -29.89 -7.58
C GLU A 204 43.13 -31.08 -6.64
N THR A 205 42.10 -31.82 -6.23
CA THR A 205 42.25 -32.96 -5.32
C THR A 205 42.92 -34.18 -5.98
N VAL A 206 42.76 -34.35 -7.30
CA VAL A 206 43.42 -35.44 -8.06
C VAL A 206 44.90 -35.11 -8.34
N LYS A 207 45.25 -33.84 -8.58
CA LYS A 207 46.63 -33.44 -8.90
C LYS A 207 47.58 -33.54 -7.70
N ASN A 208 47.08 -33.39 -6.47
CA ASN A 208 47.90 -33.52 -5.26
C ASN A 208 48.12 -34.97 -4.81
N ARG A 209 47.31 -35.94 -5.29
CA ARG A 209 47.48 -37.35 -4.93
C ARG A 209 48.57 -38.08 -5.73
N ASN A 210 48.99 -37.53 -6.87
CA ASN A 210 50.08 -38.06 -7.71
C ASN A 210 51.45 -37.45 -7.39
N LYS A 211 51.58 -36.67 -6.32
CA LYS A 211 52.84 -36.04 -5.89
C LYS A 211 53.30 -36.47 -4.49
N THR A 212 52.76 -37.57 -3.96
CA THR A 212 53.25 -38.20 -2.71
C THR A 212 53.73 -39.60 -3.01
#